data_AF-A0A383DX49-F1
#
_entry.id   AF-A0A383DX49-F1
#
_cell.length_a   1.000
_cell.length_b   1.000
_cell.length_c   1.000
_cell.angle_alpha   90.00
_cell.angle_beta   90.00
_cell.angle_gamma   90.00
#
_symmetry.space_group_name_H-M   'P 1'
#
loop_
_entity.id
_entity.type
_entity.pdbx_description
1 polymer ?
#
loop_
_entity_poly.entity_id
_entity_poly.type
_entity_poly.pdbx_seq_one_letter_code
_entity_poly.pdbx_strand_id
1 'polypeptide(L)'
;MNVSLYQAAAAMEGNLLRQQTIAENLAASSVPGYKKHDSSFASISASNFSNKLNQASKTQLQFLIPAFKQVTNFQQGTLNPTGVNTDIAIDGPGFFQV
;
A
#
# COMPACT_ATOMS: atom_id res chain seq x y z
N MET A 1 9.76 26.79 13.37
CA MET A 1 9.14 25.44 13.28
C MET A 1 10.16 24.52 12.63
N ASN A 2 10.59 23.44 13.29
CA ASN A 2 11.71 22.61 12.82
C ASN A 2 11.22 21.58 11.79
N VAL A 3 11.32 21.94 10.50
CA VAL A 3 10.80 21.17 9.37
C VAL A 3 11.47 19.80 9.22
N SER A 4 12.72 19.64 9.66
CA SER A 4 13.41 18.34 9.58
C SER A 4 12.86 17.33 10.58
N LEU A 5 12.36 17.77 11.75
CA LEU A 5 11.72 16.89 12.72
C LEU A 5 10.41 16.30 12.18
N TYR A 6 9.58 17.12 11.53
CA TYR A 6 8.32 16.67 10.94
C TYR A 6 8.54 15.73 9.74
N GLN A 7 9.55 16.01 8.93
CA GLN A 7 9.95 15.12 7.84
C GLN A 7 10.51 13.79 8.36
N ALA A 8 11.35 13.82 9.40
CA ALA A 8 11.86 12.63 10.06
C ALA A 8 10.73 11.79 10.69
N ALA A 9 9.78 12.44 11.37
CA ALA A 9 8.61 11.77 11.93
C ALA A 9 7.74 11.12 10.84
N ALA A 10 7.46 11.84 9.75
CA ALA A 10 6.72 11.30 8.61
C ALA A 10 7.43 10.10 7.93
N ALA A 11 8.76 10.16 7.81
CA ALA A 11 9.55 9.07 7.27
C ALA A 11 9.55 7.84 8.21
N MET A 12 9.64 8.05 9.54
CA MET A 12 9.54 6.98 10.52
C MET A 12 8.17 6.30 10.48
N GLU A 13 7.09 7.09 10.44
CA GLU A 13 5.73 6.58 10.34
C GLU A 13 5.53 5.75 9.06
N GLY A 14 6.00 6.26 7.92
CA GLY A 14 5.96 5.52 6.66
C GLY A 14 6.72 4.18 6.71
N ASN A 15 7.86 4.14 7.41
CA ASN A 15 8.61 2.90 7.62
C ASN A 15 7.88 1.92 8.54
N LEU A 16 7.24 2.42 9.60
CA LEU A 16 6.45 1.61 10.52
C LEU A 16 5.28 0.94 9.79
N LEU A 17 4.53 1.71 9.00
CA LEU A 17 3.42 1.19 8.19
C LEU A 17 3.90 0.12 7.19
N ARG A 18 5.06 0.33 6.55
CA ARG A 18 5.67 -0.67 5.67
C ARG A 18 6.01 -1.97 6.41
N GLN A 19 6.56 -1.86 7.62
CA GLN A 19 6.87 -3.05 8.44
C GLN A 19 5.60 -3.78 8.85
N GLN A 20 4.54 -3.06 9.20
CA GLN A 20 3.24 -3.66 9.51
C GLN A 20 2.68 -4.42 8.30
N THR A 21 2.68 -3.84 7.10
CA THR A 21 2.23 -4.54 5.89
C THR A 21 3.03 -5.82 5.62
N ILE A 22 4.34 -5.83 5.87
CA ILE A 22 5.18 -7.03 5.73
C ILE A 22 4.79 -8.08 6.78
N ALA A 23 4.62 -7.66 8.03
CA ALA A 23 4.22 -8.56 9.11
C ALA A 23 2.84 -9.18 8.85
N GLU A 24 1.87 -8.39 8.40
CA GLU A 24 0.54 -8.84 8.00
C GLU A 24 0.60 -9.87 6.86
N ASN A 25 1.34 -9.57 5.80
CA ASN A 25 1.52 -10.49 4.68
C ASN A 25 2.20 -11.80 5.10
N LEU A 26 3.18 -11.73 6.00
CA LEU A 26 3.88 -12.91 6.51
C LEU A 26 2.95 -13.77 7.37
N ALA A 27 2.19 -13.15 8.27
CA ALA A 27 1.22 -13.84 9.12
C ALA A 27 0.10 -14.51 8.30
N ALA A 28 -0.33 -13.88 7.21
CA ALA A 28 -1.35 -14.39 6.32
C ALA A 28 -0.82 -15.34 5.23
N SER A 29 0.48 -15.65 5.21
CA SER A 29 1.10 -16.47 4.15
C SER A 29 0.53 -17.89 4.03
N SER A 30 -0.09 -18.42 5.08
CA SER A 30 -0.71 -19.75 5.09
C SER A 30 -2.21 -19.74 4.82
N VAL A 31 -2.83 -18.56 4.66
CA VAL A 31 -4.28 -18.43 4.46
C VAL A 31 -4.62 -18.63 2.97
N PRO A 32 -5.42 -19.66 2.61
CA PRO A 32 -5.83 -19.88 1.23
C PRO A 32 -6.62 -18.68 0.69
N GLY A 33 -6.30 -18.25 -0.52
CA GLY A 33 -7.01 -17.14 -1.18
C GLY A 33 -6.62 -15.73 -0.69
N TYR A 34 -5.69 -15.60 0.27
CA TYR A 34 -5.19 -14.29 0.70
C TYR A 34 -4.51 -13.53 -0.45
N LYS A 35 -4.85 -12.24 -0.59
CA LYS A 35 -4.23 -11.32 -1.55
C LYS A 35 -3.30 -10.39 -0.80
N LYS A 36 -2.00 -10.42 -1.14
CA LYS A 36 -0.99 -9.62 -0.45
C LYS A 36 -1.26 -8.13 -0.62
N HIS A 37 -0.88 -7.36 0.38
CA HIS A 37 -0.89 -5.91 0.32
C HIS A 37 0.50 -5.39 -0.05
N ASP A 38 0.60 -4.60 -1.10
CA ASP A 38 1.83 -3.89 -1.46
C ASP A 38 1.71 -2.44 -0.96
N SER A 39 2.76 -1.96 -0.28
CA SER A 39 2.86 -0.57 0.20
C SER A 39 3.63 0.27 -0.82
N SER A 40 3.07 1.39 -1.27
CA SER A 40 3.77 2.34 -2.14
C SER A 40 3.80 3.74 -1.54
N PHE A 41 4.93 4.43 -1.69
CA PHE A 41 5.10 5.82 -1.28
C PHE A 41 4.85 6.71 -2.49
N ALA A 42 3.77 7.48 -2.46
CA ALA A 42 3.56 8.52 -3.45
C ALA A 42 4.16 9.84 -2.92
N SER A 43 5.27 10.28 -3.52
CA SER A 43 5.69 11.67 -3.38
C SER A 43 4.71 12.52 -4.20
N ILE A 44 3.81 13.22 -3.53
CA ILE A 44 2.90 14.15 -4.22
C ILE A 44 3.79 15.26 -4.79
N SER A 45 4.03 15.27 -6.10
CA SER A 45 4.79 16.37 -6.71
C SER A 45 3.99 17.66 -6.63
N ALA A 46 4.65 18.73 -6.19
CA ALA A 46 4.17 20.11 -6.21
C ALA A 46 3.54 20.53 -7.56
N SER A 47 3.94 19.88 -8.66
CA SER A 47 3.44 20.16 -10.01
C SER A 47 1.95 19.83 -10.22
N ASN A 48 1.33 19.00 -9.37
CA ASN A 48 -0.12 18.75 -9.45
C ASN A 48 -0.98 19.88 -8.86
N PHE A 49 -0.36 20.89 -8.23
CA PHE A 49 -1.03 22.10 -7.75
C PHE A 49 -0.89 23.29 -8.72
N SER A 50 -0.46 23.08 -9.97
CA SER A 50 -0.12 24.16 -10.92
C SER A 50 -1.26 25.17 -11.16
N ASN A 51 -2.53 24.75 -11.06
CA ASN A 51 -3.67 25.67 -11.18
C ASN A 51 -4.05 26.42 -9.88
N LYS A 52 -3.52 26.03 -8.72
CA LYS A 52 -3.66 26.77 -7.44
C LYS A 52 -2.37 27.44 -6.97
N LEU A 53 -1.29 27.34 -7.76
CA LEU A 53 0.07 27.75 -7.41
C LEU A 53 0.43 29.21 -7.69
N ASN A 54 -0.46 30.01 -8.28
CA ASN A 54 -0.20 31.45 -8.46
C ASN A 54 -0.30 32.28 -7.16
N GLN A 55 -0.63 31.68 -6.01
CA GLN A 55 -0.73 32.39 -4.72
C GLN A 55 -0.05 31.71 -3.53
N ALA A 56 0.54 30.51 -3.69
CA ALA A 56 1.16 29.79 -2.59
C ALA A 56 2.68 29.83 -2.69
N SER A 57 3.31 30.43 -1.67
CA SER A 57 4.76 30.54 -1.50
C SER A 57 5.46 29.20 -1.78
N LYS A 58 6.52 29.22 -2.59
CA LYS A 58 7.39 28.06 -2.90
C LYS A 58 7.93 27.35 -1.64
N THR A 59 7.89 28.00 -0.48
CA THR A 59 8.23 27.42 0.82
C THR A 59 7.24 26.33 1.25
N GLN A 60 5.96 26.39 0.87
CA GLN A 60 4.95 25.37 1.19
C GLN A 60 5.11 24.07 0.39
N LEU A 61 5.84 24.10 -0.72
CA LEU A 61 6.12 22.92 -1.54
C LEU A 61 7.19 21.99 -0.95
N GLN A 62 7.89 22.40 0.11
CA GLN A 62 8.82 21.55 0.86
C GLN A 62 8.13 20.68 1.94
N PHE A 63 6.81 20.78 2.08
CA PHE A 63 6.00 20.09 3.11
C PHE A 63 5.29 18.83 2.59
N LEU A 64 5.86 18.18 1.58
CA LEU A 64 5.28 16.99 0.98
C LEU A 64 5.61 15.77 1.84
N ILE A 65 4.80 15.55 2.88
CA ILE A 65 4.74 14.26 3.56
C ILE A 65 4.29 13.23 2.52
N PRO A 66 5.08 12.17 2.26
CA PRO A 66 4.69 11.15 1.30
C PRO A 66 3.38 10.51 1.74
N ALA A 67 2.38 10.48 0.86
CA ALA A 67 1.14 9.79 1.14
C ALA A 67 1.40 8.28 1.03
N PHE A 68 1.20 7.57 2.14
CA PHE A 68 1.25 6.11 2.16
C PHE A 68 -0.03 5.56 1.52
N LYS A 69 0.11 4.72 0.49
CA LYS A 69 -1.02 4.02 -0.13
C LYS A 69 -0.79 2.51 -0.08
N GLN A 70 -1.72 1.81 0.54
CA GLN A 70 -1.80 0.35 0.50
C GLN A 70 -2.61 -0.06 -0.73
N VAL A 71 -2.08 -1.01 -1.51
CA VAL A 71 -2.75 -1.56 -2.70
C VAL A 71 -2.78 -3.06 -2.57
N THR A 72 -3.95 -3.67 -2.76
CA THR A 72 -4.11 -5.12 -2.78
C THR A 72 -3.64 -5.67 -4.13
N ASN A 73 -2.79 -6.69 -4.07
CA ASN A 73 -2.29 -7.37 -5.25
C ASN A 73 -3.19 -8.56 -5.60
N PHE A 74 -3.92 -8.44 -6.72
CA PHE A 74 -4.86 -9.47 -7.18
C PHE A 74 -4.23 -10.55 -8.07
N GLN A 75 -2.90 -10.64 -8.15
CA GLN A 75 -2.26 -11.71 -8.90
C GLN A 75 -2.67 -13.09 -8.34
N GLN A 76 -2.76 -14.07 -9.24
CA GLN A 76 -3.10 -15.44 -8.89
C GLN A 76 -1.91 -16.13 -8.24
N GLY A 77 -2.15 -16.83 -7.12
CA GLY A 77 -1.16 -17.64 -6.45
C GLY A 77 -1.14 -19.08 -7.00
N THR A 78 -0.20 -19.89 -6.51
CA THR A 78 -0.15 -21.32 -6.85
C THR A 78 -1.37 -22.04 -6.33
N LEU A 79 -1.99 -22.86 -7.18
CA LEU A 79 -3.07 -23.75 -6.82
C LEU A 79 -2.49 -25.13 -6.49
N ASN A 80 -2.76 -25.63 -5.29
CA ASN A 80 -2.32 -26.95 -4.85
C ASN A 80 -3.54 -27.88 -4.73
N PRO A 81 -3.54 -29.06 -5.38
CA PRO A 81 -4.63 -30.01 -5.24
C PRO A 81 -4.64 -30.61 -3.83
N THR A 82 -5.79 -30.56 -3.16
CA THR A 82 -5.97 -31.13 -1.81
C THR A 82 -6.47 -32.58 -1.83
N GLY A 83 -7.04 -33.02 -2.95
CA GLY A 83 -7.65 -34.36 -3.10
C GLY A 83 -9.04 -34.48 -2.48
N VAL A 84 -9.60 -33.40 -1.94
CA VAL A 84 -10.93 -33.36 -1.32
C VAL A 84 -11.94 -32.82 -2.34
N ASN A 85 -13.03 -33.55 -2.58
CA ASN A 85 -14.03 -33.20 -3.61
C ASN A 85 -14.80 -31.90 -3.31
N THR A 86 -14.79 -31.44 -2.06
CA THR A 86 -15.46 -30.21 -1.62
C THR A 86 -14.54 -28.98 -1.67
N ASP A 87 -13.25 -29.15 -1.94
CA ASP A 87 -12.30 -28.05 -2.01
C ASP A 87 -12.26 -27.51 -3.43
N ILE A 88 -12.82 -26.31 -3.61
CA ILE A 88 -12.94 -25.66 -4.91
C ILE A 88 -12.10 -24.38 -4.90
N ALA A 89 -11.37 -24.15 -5.98
CA ALA A 89 -10.62 -22.92 -6.22
C ALA A 89 -11.01 -22.33 -7.58
N ILE A 90 -10.92 -21.00 -7.73
CA ILE A 90 -11.11 -20.32 -9.01
C ILE A 90 -9.75 -20.21 -9.70
N ASP A 91 -9.69 -20.66 -10.95
CA ASP A 91 -8.58 -20.40 -11.86
C ASP A 91 -8.92 -19.19 -12.74
N GLY A 92 -8.30 -18.05 -12.44
CA GLY A 92 -8.55 -16.77 -13.11
C GLY A 92 -9.30 -15.75 -12.23
N PRO A 93 -9.81 -14.67 -12.85
CA PRO A 93 -10.49 -13.60 -12.12
C PRO A 93 -11.89 -14.02 -11.67
N GLY A 94 -12.23 -13.72 -10.42
CA GLY A 94 -13.56 -13.97 -9.87
C GLY A 94 -13.54 -14.05 -8.35
N PHE A 95 -14.72 -13.97 -7.75
CA PHE A 95 -14.93 -14.17 -6.32
C PHE A 95 -16.09 -15.15 -6.12
N PHE A 96 -16.01 -15.97 -5.07
CA PHE A 96 -17.16 -16.73 -4.63
C PHE A 96 -18.17 -15.79 -3.96
N GLN A 97 -19.44 -15.99 -4.28
CA GLN A 97 -20.55 -15.39 -3.54
C GLN A 97 -20.96 -16.34 -2.43
N VAL A 98 -21.07 -15.84 -1.20
CA VAL A 98 -21.51 -16.57 0.00
C VAL A 98 -22.73 -15.91 0.60
#